data_AF-A0A8T4WM05-F1
#
_entry.id   AF-A0A8T4WM05-F1
#
_cell.length_a   1.000
_cell.length_b   1.000
_cell.length_c   1.000
_cell.angle_alpha   90.00
_cell.angle_beta   90.00
_cell.angle_gamma   90.00
#
_symmetry.space_group_name_H-M   'P 1'
#
loop_
_entity.id
_entity.type
_entity.pdbx_description
1 polymer ?
#
loop_
_entity_poly.entity_id
_entity_poly.type
_entity_poly.pdbx_seq_one_letter_code
_entity_poly.pdbx_strand_id
1 'polypeptide(L)'
;MRFIDSEHIEIDRELSDLDKFTIEFTNILKKYIDYVIISGYVAIVLGRARASEDVDIIIPRVDFSDFEKLYGNLKENGFYCLNDEEEEIVYSYLEENLAIRFAKLDTLIPNVKMK
;
A
#
# COMPACT_ATOMS: atom_id res chain seq x y z
N MET A 1 -3.13 12.10 19.10
CA MET A 1 -3.97 10.92 18.82
C MET A 1 -5.10 10.89 19.83
N ARG A 2 -6.35 10.74 19.36
CA ARG A 2 -7.55 10.65 20.18
C ARG A 2 -8.47 9.58 19.59
N PHE A 3 -9.01 8.70 20.43
CA PHE A 3 -10.10 7.82 20.03
C PHE A 3 -11.39 8.63 19.98
N ILE A 4 -12.06 8.63 18.82
CA ILE A 4 -13.34 9.33 18.62
C ILE A 4 -14.49 8.39 18.97
N ASP A 5 -14.43 7.15 18.48
CA ASP A 5 -15.35 6.05 18.78
C ASP A 5 -14.63 4.70 18.61
N SER A 6 -15.38 3.59 18.46
CA SER A 6 -14.83 2.24 18.29
C SER A 6 -14.16 1.99 16.93
N GLU A 7 -14.39 2.85 15.94
CA GLU A 7 -13.94 2.69 14.56
C GLU A 7 -13.00 3.82 14.12
N HIS A 8 -13.02 4.98 14.80
CA HIS A 8 -12.31 6.18 14.38
C HIS A 8 -11.25 6.63 15.39
N ILE A 9 -10.05 6.88 14.88
CA ILE A 9 -8.94 7.51 15.60
C ILE A 9 -8.57 8.81 14.88
N GLU A 10 -8.53 9.91 15.61
CA GLU A 10 -8.07 11.20 15.13
C GLU A 10 -6.59 11.40 15.49
N ILE A 11 -5.80 11.84 14.51
CA ILE A 11 -4.36 12.04 14.66
C ILE A 11 -4.02 13.44 14.18
N ASP A 12 -3.84 14.33 15.13
CA ASP A 12 -3.42 15.71 14.89
C ASP A 12 -1.89 15.79 14.75
N ARG A 13 -1.41 15.63 13.51
CA ARG A 13 -0.01 15.87 13.11
C ARG A 13 0.06 16.20 11.62
N GLU A 14 1.17 16.83 11.21
CA GLU A 14 1.47 17.01 9.79
C GLU A 14 1.71 15.66 9.10
N LEU A 15 1.18 15.52 7.87
CA LEU A 15 1.38 14.33 7.05
C LEU A 15 2.83 14.30 6.54
N SER A 16 3.53 13.22 6.87
CA SER A 16 4.83 12.91 6.29
C SER A 16 4.68 12.47 4.83
N ASP A 17 5.78 12.39 4.10
CA ASP A 17 5.76 11.90 2.72
C ASP A 17 5.35 10.42 2.63
N LEU A 18 5.67 9.62 3.66
CA LEU A 18 5.17 8.25 3.80
C LEU A 18 3.64 8.22 3.96
N ASP A 19 3.06 9.17 4.71
CA ASP A 19 1.60 9.26 4.87
C ASP A 19 0.91 9.63 3.57
N LYS A 20 1.42 10.66 2.88
CA LYS A 20 0.88 11.10 1.59
C LYS A 20 0.93 9.96 0.58
N PHE A 21 2.08 9.30 0.46
CA PHE A 21 2.25 8.13 -0.39
C PHE A 21 1.26 7.01 -0.05
N THR A 22 1.10 6.69 1.23
CA THR A 22 0.18 5.63 1.69
C THR A 22 -1.27 5.98 1.35
N ILE A 23 -1.68 7.23 1.59
CA ILE A 23 -3.03 7.71 1.28
C ILE A 23 -3.28 7.65 -0.24
N GLU A 24 -2.32 8.09 -1.06
CA GLU A 24 -2.43 8.01 -2.52
C GLU A 24 -2.59 6.57 -3.01
N PHE A 25 -1.73 5.66 -2.57
CA PHE A 25 -1.78 4.25 -2.97
C PHE A 25 -3.10 3.60 -2.52
N THR A 26 -3.47 3.77 -1.25
CA THR A 26 -4.67 3.12 -0.69
C THR A 26 -5.98 3.70 -1.23
N ASN A 27 -6.00 4.96 -1.66
CA ASN A 27 -7.14 5.53 -2.38
C ASN A 27 -7.42 4.85 -3.72
N ILE A 28 -6.40 4.26 -4.35
CA ILE A 28 -6.55 3.44 -5.55
C ILE A 28 -6.92 2.01 -5.14
N LEU A 29 -6.14 1.40 -4.25
CA LEU A 29 -6.32 0.00 -3.80
C LEU A 29 -7.75 -0.29 -3.35
N LYS A 30 -8.31 0.57 -2.49
CA LYS A 30 -9.63 0.38 -1.86
C LYS A 30 -10.80 0.34 -2.84
N LYS A 31 -10.60 0.70 -4.10
CA LYS A 31 -11.62 0.63 -5.16
C LYS A 31 -11.78 -0.77 -5.73
N TYR A 32 -10.75 -1.61 -5.56
CA TYR A 32 -10.65 -2.93 -6.20
C TYR A 32 -10.53 -4.05 -5.18
N ILE A 33 -9.80 -3.83 -4.09
CA ILE A 33 -9.49 -4.88 -3.11
C ILE A 33 -9.57 -4.31 -1.69
N ASP A 34 -10.23 -5.05 -0.81
CA ASP A 34 -10.15 -4.81 0.63
C ASP A 34 -8.70 -4.99 1.11
N TYR A 35 -8.32 -4.27 2.17
CA TYR A 35 -6.93 -4.34 2.65
C TYR A 35 -6.84 -3.98 4.12
N VAL A 36 -5.71 -4.37 4.73
CA VAL A 36 -5.31 -3.90 6.05
C VAL A 36 -3.83 -3.49 6.02
N ILE A 37 -3.53 -2.31 6.56
CA ILE A 37 -2.15 -1.87 6.76
C ILE A 37 -1.66 -2.39 8.10
N ILE A 38 -0.44 -2.93 8.13
CA ILE A 38 0.15 -3.55 9.31
C ILE A 38 1.55 -3.00 9.61
N SER A 39 2.23 -3.57 10.61
CA SER A 39 3.67 -3.40 10.84
C SER A 39 4.08 -1.94 11.20
N GLY A 40 5.22 -1.49 10.69
CA GLY A 40 5.90 -0.26 11.08
C GLY A 40 5.07 1.01 10.87
N TYR A 41 4.32 1.09 9.77
CA TYR A 41 3.51 2.27 9.47
C TYR A 41 2.43 2.51 10.52
N VAL A 42 1.73 1.46 10.97
CA VAL A 42 0.73 1.56 12.04
C VAL A 42 1.34 2.12 13.32
N ALA A 43 2.55 1.67 13.68
CA ALA A 43 3.25 2.20 14.86
C ALA A 43 3.60 3.69 14.71
N ILE A 44 4.05 4.13 13.53
CA ILE A 44 4.40 5.53 13.23
C ILE A 44 3.17 6.42 13.33
N VAL A 45 2.09 6.03 12.65
CA VAL A 45 0.81 6.76 12.63
C VAL A 45 0.27 6.93 14.05
N LEU A 46 0.36 5.89 14.88
CA LEU A 46 -0.07 5.93 16.28
C LEU A 46 0.95 6.57 17.25
N GLY A 47 1.97 7.28 16.74
CA GLY A 47 2.82 8.17 17.52
C GLY A 47 4.14 7.58 18.03
N ARG A 48 4.58 6.41 17.53
CA ARG A 48 5.94 5.91 17.82
C ARG A 48 6.96 6.69 17.00
N ALA A 49 7.96 7.26 17.67
CA ALA A 49 9.11 7.90 17.02
C ALA A 49 10.03 6.84 16.38
N ARG A 50 9.76 6.50 15.11
CA ARG A 50 10.60 5.66 14.26
C ARG A 50 10.39 6.05 12.79
N ALA A 51 11.30 5.64 11.93
CA ALA A 51 11.12 5.73 10.48
C ALA A 51 10.76 4.36 9.89
N SER A 52 10.15 4.40 8.70
CA SER A 52 9.96 3.25 7.82
C SER A 52 10.11 3.75 6.38
N GLU A 53 10.69 2.92 5.52
CA GLU A 53 10.80 3.20 4.09
C GLU A 53 9.70 2.50 3.29
N ASP A 54 9.04 1.51 3.90
CA ASP A 54 7.92 0.78 3.30
C ASP A 54 6.68 0.73 4.20
N VAL A 55 5.54 0.43 3.55
CA VAL A 55 4.25 0.16 4.18
C VAL A 55 3.83 -1.27 3.84
N ASP A 56 3.68 -2.11 4.86
CA ASP A 56 3.19 -3.48 4.70
C ASP A 56 1.65 -3.49 4.64
N ILE A 57 1.09 -4.08 3.57
CA ILE A 57 -0.34 -4.26 3.38
C ILE A 57 -0.65 -5.75 3.20
N ILE A 58 -1.70 -6.22 3.85
CA ILE A 58 -2.30 -7.54 3.59
C ILE A 58 -3.60 -7.35 2.81
N ILE A 59 -3.77 -8.14 1.76
CA ILE A 59 -5.00 -8.23 0.96
C ILE A 59 -5.62 -9.64 1.07
N PRO A 60 -6.94 -9.81 0.87
CA PRO A 60 -7.51 -11.12 0.62
C PRO A 60 -7.00 -11.68 -0.71
N ARG A 61 -7.18 -12.99 -0.94
CA ARG A 61 -6.96 -13.57 -2.26
C ARG A 61 -7.85 -12.85 -3.27
N VAL A 62 -7.26 -12.40 -4.37
CA VAL A 62 -7.91 -11.66 -5.44
C VAL A 62 -7.81 -12.45 -6.74
N ASP A 63 -8.84 -12.36 -7.59
CA ASP A 63 -8.74 -12.90 -8.94
C ASP A 63 -7.86 -12.01 -9.84
N PHE A 64 -7.44 -12.56 -10.97
CA PHE A 64 -6.59 -11.82 -11.90
C PHE A 64 -7.30 -10.59 -12.49
N SER A 65 -8.62 -10.62 -12.69
CA SER A 65 -9.34 -9.51 -13.34
C SER A 65 -9.38 -8.26 -12.46
N ASP A 66 -9.59 -8.42 -11.15
CA ASP A 66 -9.57 -7.31 -10.21
C ASP A 66 -8.14 -6.82 -9.95
N PHE A 67 -7.16 -7.74 -9.96
CA PHE A 67 -5.75 -7.38 -9.91
C PHE A 67 -5.31 -6.58 -11.15
N GLU A 68 -5.68 -7.01 -12.35
CA GLU A 68 -5.37 -6.33 -13.62
C GLU A 68 -5.91 -4.90 -13.63
N LYS A 69 -7.16 -4.69 -13.20
CA LYS A 69 -7.74 -3.35 -13.05
C LYS A 69 -6.98 -2.49 -12.05
N LEU A 70 -6.61 -3.07 -10.90
CA LEU A 70 -5.79 -2.38 -9.90
C LEU A 70 -4.43 -1.99 -10.47
N TYR A 71 -3.74 -2.92 -11.13
CA TYR A 71 -2.41 -2.73 -11.69
C TYR A 71 -2.41 -1.63 -12.76
N GLY A 72 -3.36 -1.68 -13.69
CA GLY A 72 -3.57 -0.64 -14.69
C GLY A 72 -3.82 0.73 -14.05
N ASN A 73 -4.69 0.82 -13.05
CA ASN A 73 -4.99 2.09 -12.37
C ASN A 73 -3.78 2.63 -11.60
N LEU A 74 -3.01 1.76 -10.94
CA LEU A 74 -1.75 2.13 -10.28
C LEU A 74 -0.77 2.72 -11.29
N LYS A 75 -0.60 2.07 -12.45
CA LYS A 75 0.26 2.54 -13.54
C LYS A 75 -0.16 3.91 -14.08
N GLU A 76 -1.45 4.09 -14.33
CA GLU A 76 -2.02 5.38 -14.76
C GLU A 76 -1.78 6.51 -13.75
N ASN A 77 -1.68 6.19 -12.46
CA ASN A 77 -1.41 7.14 -11.37
C ASN A 77 0.08 7.22 -10.97
N GLY A 78 0.96 6.77 -11.87
CA GLY A 78 2.41 6.93 -11.74
C GLY A 78 3.06 5.99 -10.73
N PHE A 79 2.42 4.85 -10.42
CA PHE A 79 3.04 3.77 -9.67
C PHE A 79 3.60 2.72 -10.63
N TYR A 80 4.66 2.03 -10.18
CA TYR A 80 5.21 0.88 -10.89
C TYR A 80 5.56 -0.23 -9.90
N CYS A 81 5.56 -1.47 -10.36
CA CYS A 81 5.95 -2.60 -9.55
C CYS A 81 7.48 -2.76 -9.56
N LEU A 82 8.07 -2.94 -8.39
CA LEU A 82 9.52 -3.14 -8.22
C LEU A 82 9.97 -4.56 -8.56
N ASN A 83 9.02 -5.51 -8.58
CA ASN A 83 9.32 -6.93 -8.80
C ASN A 83 9.49 -7.24 -10.29
N ASP A 84 8.54 -6.79 -11.12
CA ASP A 84 8.48 -7.03 -12.55
C ASP A 84 7.56 -5.98 -13.21
N GLU A 85 7.68 -5.79 -14.54
CA GLU A 85 6.82 -4.87 -15.30
C GLU A 85 5.56 -5.56 -15.84
N GLU A 86 5.61 -6.88 -16.07
CA GLU A 86 4.51 -7.69 -16.61
C GLU A 86 3.52 -8.08 -15.52
N GLU A 87 2.25 -7.70 -15.68
CA GLU A 87 1.22 -7.86 -14.66
C GLU A 87 0.89 -9.32 -14.34
N GLU A 88 0.96 -10.22 -15.31
CA GLU A 88 0.80 -11.66 -15.11
C GLU A 88 1.91 -12.25 -14.25
N ILE A 89 3.15 -11.80 -14.44
CA ILE A 89 4.29 -12.20 -13.61
C ILE A 89 4.11 -11.65 -12.20
N VAL A 90 3.75 -10.37 -12.06
CA VAL A 90 3.50 -9.77 -10.73
C VAL A 90 2.35 -10.50 -10.01
N TYR A 91 1.28 -10.87 -10.72
CA TYR A 91 0.18 -11.63 -10.15
C TYR A 91 0.60 -13.04 -9.70
N SER A 92 1.48 -13.72 -10.44
CA SER A 92 1.96 -15.05 -10.07
C SER A 92 2.69 -15.04 -8.71
N TYR A 93 3.35 -13.94 -8.36
CA TYR A 93 3.99 -13.79 -7.04
C TYR A 93 2.94 -13.83 -5.92
N LEU A 94 1.80 -13.17 -6.09
CA LEU A 94 0.71 -13.19 -5.11
C LEU A 94 0.12 -14.60 -4.95
N GLU A 95 -0.06 -15.32 -6.07
CA GLU A 95 -0.55 -16.71 -6.04
C GLU A 95 0.44 -17.65 -5.32
N GLU A 96 1.74 -17.35 -5.37
CA GLU A 96 2.79 -18.04 -4.61
C GLU A 96 2.96 -17.54 -3.17
N ASN A 97 2.08 -16.65 -2.68
CA ASN A 97 2.18 -16.00 -1.38
C ASN A 97 3.48 -15.20 -1.17
N LEU A 98 4.08 -14.73 -2.26
CA LEU A 98 5.20 -13.81 -2.26
C LEU A 98 4.68 -12.37 -2.26
N ALA A 99 5.41 -11.49 -1.58
CA ALA A 99 5.03 -10.09 -1.54
C ALA A 99 5.47 -9.39 -2.83
N ILE A 100 4.60 -8.51 -3.34
CA ILE A 100 4.91 -7.59 -4.43
C ILE A 100 5.07 -6.18 -3.88
N ARG A 101 5.88 -5.35 -4.55
CA ARG A 101 6.19 -4.00 -4.09
C ARG A 101 5.86 -2.98 -5.14
N PHE A 102 5.22 -1.88 -4.74
CA PHE A 102 4.92 -0.74 -5.62
C PHE A 102 5.54 0.55 -5.09
N ALA A 103 6.13 1.34 -5.97
CA ALA A 103 6.64 2.68 -5.69
C ALA A 103 6.15 3.68 -6.74
N LYS A 104 6.39 4.97 -6.53
CA LYS A 104 6.17 6.00 -7.57
C LYS A 104 7.29 5.92 -8.61
N LEU A 105 6.98 6.21 -9.87
CA LEU A 105 7.98 6.29 -10.95
C LEU A 105 9.21 7.11 -10.52
N ASP A 106 10.39 6.65 -10.94
CA ASP A 106 11.69 7.23 -10.61
C ASP A 106 12.04 7.25 -9.10
N THR A 107 11.33 6.48 -8.28
CA THR A 107 11.61 6.32 -6.83
C THR A 107 11.66 4.86 -6.41
N LEU A 108 12.49 4.54 -5.41
CA LEU A 108 12.50 3.21 -4.76
C LEU A 108 11.77 3.22 -3.42
N ILE A 109 11.76 4.37 -2.76
CA ILE A 109 11.13 4.61 -1.46
C ILE A 109 10.41 5.97 -1.48
N PRO A 110 9.28 6.11 -0.78
CA PRO A 110 8.57 5.04 -0.08
C PRO A 110 7.97 4.01 -1.05
N ASN A 111 7.80 2.77 -0.59
CA ASN A 111 7.09 1.73 -1.35
C ASN A 111 6.05 1.01 -0.49
N VAL A 112 5.03 0.45 -1.13
CA VAL A 112 4.11 -0.49 -0.49
C VAL A 112 4.63 -1.89 -0.74
N LYS A 113 4.66 -2.71 0.31
CA LYS A 113 4.82 -4.17 0.22
C LYS A 113 3.46 -4.82 0.44
N MET A 114 2.87 -5.35 -0.61
CA MET A 114 1.55 -5.95 -0.63
C MET A 114 1.66 -7.47 -0.69
N LYS A 115 0.86 -8.17 0.12
CA LYS A 115 0.83 -9.63 0.18
C LYS A 115 -0.58 -10.16 0.44
#